data_AF-A0A0C3GC97-F1
#
_entry.id   AF-A0A0C3GC97-F1
#
_cell.length_a   1.000
_cell.length_b   1.000
_cell.length_c   1.000
_cell.angle_alpha   90.00
_cell.angle_beta   90.00
_cell.angle_gamma   90.00
#
_symmetry.space_group_name_H-M   'P 1'
#
loop_
_entity.id
_entity.type
_entity.pdbx_description
1 polymer ?
#
loop_
_entity_poly.entity_id
_entity_poly.type
_entity_poly.pdbx_seq_one_letter_code
_entity_poly.pdbx_strand_id
1 'polypeptide(L)'
;MLSEITTPYIPEQNGVTEYINRTIFRLQDTNYLLDISHLYVLGYKVYINIPKERRVKSAKLAPYTEEGYLVGFEGSKIYCIYLPGRA
;
A
#
# COMPACT_ATOMS: atom_id res chain seq x y z
N MET A 1 16.29 28.60 37.80
CA MET A 1 15.41 27.55 37.25
C MET A 1 16.05 26.22 37.59
N LEU A 2 15.42 25.43 38.46
CA LEU A 2 15.91 24.12 38.87
C LEU A 2 15.56 23.09 37.79
N SER A 3 16.56 22.37 37.27
CA SER A 3 16.36 21.23 36.36
C SER A 3 15.72 20.09 37.15
N GLU A 4 14.47 19.75 36.85
CA GLU A 4 13.80 18.61 37.47
C GLU A 4 14.50 17.32 37.05
N ILE A 5 15.07 16.62 38.04
CA ILE A 5 15.68 15.30 37.87
C ILE A 5 14.52 14.30 38.02
N THR A 6 14.06 13.72 36.90
CA THR A 6 13.07 12.65 36.95
C THR A 6 13.67 11.44 37.67
N THR A 7 12.96 10.92 38.67
CA THR A 7 13.41 9.78 39.48
C THR A 7 13.61 8.53 38.62
N PRO A 8 14.62 7.68 38.91
CA PRO A 8 14.87 6.46 38.17
C PRO A 8 13.71 5.45 38.35
N TYR A 9 13.53 4.66 37.30
CA TYR A 9 12.47 3.68 37.08
C TYR A 9 12.19 2.72 38.25
N ILE A 10 10.92 2.51 38.60
CA ILE A 10 10.45 1.58 39.66
C ILE A 10 9.74 0.39 39.02
N PRO A 11 10.22 -0.86 39.20
CA PRO A 11 9.72 -2.04 38.49
C PRO A 11 8.32 -2.51 38.93
N GLU A 12 7.90 -2.17 40.15
CA GLU A 12 6.69 -2.75 40.75
C GLU A 12 5.37 -2.16 40.25
N GLN A 13 5.40 -0.99 39.61
CA GLN A 13 4.21 -0.34 39.04
C GLN A 13 4.07 -0.54 37.53
N ASN A 14 5.04 -1.16 36.87
CA ASN A 14 5.17 -1.12 35.42
C ASN A 14 5.13 -2.48 34.73
N GLY A 15 4.68 -3.56 35.37
CA GLY A 15 4.59 -4.88 34.73
C GLY A 15 3.78 -4.90 33.43
N VAL A 16 2.71 -4.10 33.35
CA VAL A 16 1.90 -3.92 32.13
C VAL A 16 2.63 -3.08 31.09
N THR A 17 3.25 -1.97 31.51
CA THR A 17 4.04 -1.08 30.64
C THR A 17 5.26 -1.79 30.06
N GLU A 18 5.96 -2.59 30.86
CA GLU A 18 7.06 -3.46 30.42
C GLU A 18 6.60 -4.55 29.48
N TYR A 19 5.44 -5.18 29.73
CA TYR A 19 4.87 -6.17 28.83
C TYR A 19 4.52 -5.58 27.46
N ILE A 20 3.93 -4.38 27.44
CA ILE A 20 3.62 -3.63 26.23
C ILE A 20 4.93 -3.23 25.52
N ASN A 21 5.89 -2.66 26.24
CA ASN A 21 7.18 -2.25 25.68
C ASN A 21 7.97 -3.45 25.13
N ARG A 22 7.91 -4.62 25.78
CA ARG A 22 8.54 -5.86 25.31
C ARG A 22 7.83 -6.45 24.11
N THR A 23 6.50 -6.35 24.05
CA THR A 23 5.72 -6.79 22.88
C THR A 23 5.98 -5.90 21.66
N ILE A 24 6.00 -4.58 21.85
CA ILE A 24 6.33 -3.61 20.80
C ILE A 24 7.74 -3.85 20.27
N PHE A 25 8.72 -4.09 21.15
CA PHE A 25 10.10 -4.38 20.73
C PHE A 25 10.20 -5.69 19.93
N ARG A 26 9.46 -6.75 20.31
CA ARG A 26 9.42 -8.02 19.55
C ARG A 26 8.75 -7.88 18.18
N LEU A 27 7.76 -7.00 18.04
CA LEU A 27 7.12 -6.69 16.75
C LEU A 27 8.01 -5.81 15.85
N GLN A 28 8.96 -5.07 16.42
CA GLN A 28 9.96 -4.29 15.66
C GLN A 28 11.12 -5.16 15.12
N ASP A 29 11.37 -6.32 15.74
CA ASP A 29 12.41 -7.29 15.31
C ASP A 29 12.02 -8.07 14.04
N THR A 30 10.73 -8.07 13.71
CA THR A 30 10.19 -8.68 12.50
C THR A 30 10.11 -7.60 11.41
N ASN A 31 11.17 -7.50 10.60
CA ASN A 31 11.29 -6.65 9.40
C ASN A 31 10.27 -6.99 8.28
N TYR A 32 9.05 -7.40 8.63
CA TYR A 32 7.95 -7.61 7.70
C TYR A 32 7.12 -6.33 7.72
N LEU A 33 7.60 -5.32 6.99
CA LEU A 33 6.70 -4.24 6.57
C LEU A 33 5.54 -4.90 5.82
N LEU A 34 4.33 -4.74 6.35
CA LEU A 34 3.11 -5.22 5.69
C LEU A 34 3.04 -4.56 4.30
N ASP A 35 3.24 -5.36 3.25
CA ASP A 35 3.18 -4.88 1.88
C ASP A 35 1.71 -4.74 1.44
N ILE A 36 1.18 -3.54 1.58
CA ILE A 36 -0.20 -3.18 1.20
C ILE A 36 -0.26 -2.81 -0.30
N SER A 37 0.85 -2.88 -1.05
CA SER A 37 0.90 -2.50 -2.47
C SER A 37 -0.02 -3.31 -3.38
N HIS A 38 -0.50 -4.47 -2.90
CA HIS A 38 -1.40 -5.37 -3.61
C HIS A 38 -2.83 -5.33 -3.07
N LEU A 39 -3.14 -4.46 -2.10
CA LEU A 39 -4.49 -4.25 -1.60
C LEU A 39 -5.25 -3.32 -2.54
N TYR A 40 -6.09 -3.88 -3.41
CA TYR A 40 -7.01 -3.09 -4.23
C TYR A 40 -8.46 -3.52 -3.99
N VAL A 41 -9.35 -2.53 -4.07
CA VAL A 41 -10.80 -2.75 -4.05
C VAL A 41 -11.27 -3.16 -5.46
N LEU A 42 -12.02 -4.25 -5.58
CA LEU A 42 -12.64 -4.65 -6.84
C LEU A 42 -13.64 -3.58 -7.30
N GLY A 43 -13.67 -3.29 -8.59
CA GLY A 43 -14.46 -2.22 -9.21
C GLY A 43 -13.78 -0.85 -9.23
N TYR A 44 -12.55 -0.73 -8.73
CA TYR A 44 -11.79 0.52 -8.80
C TYR A 44 -11.48 0.91 -10.26
N LYS A 45 -11.54 2.22 -10.56
CA LYS A 45 -11.23 2.77 -11.87
C LYS A 45 -9.72 2.72 -12.11
N VAL A 46 -9.33 2.03 -13.17
CA VAL A 46 -7.92 1.86 -13.56
C VAL A 46 -7.66 2.46 -14.93
N TYR A 47 -6.40 2.87 -15.13
CA TYR A 47 -5.93 3.53 -16.34
C TYR A 47 -4.88 2.65 -17.00
N ILE A 48 -5.17 2.15 -18.20
CA ILE A 48 -4.31 1.21 -18.93
C ILE A 48 -3.57 1.96 -20.04
N ASN A 49 -2.26 1.79 -20.11
CA ASN A 49 -1.46 2.35 -21.18
C ASN A 49 -1.76 1.64 -22.52
N ILE A 50 -2.15 2.40 -23.55
CA ILE A 50 -2.43 1.85 -24.88
C ILE A 50 -1.12 1.38 -25.50
N PRO A 51 -1.02 0.15 -26.05
CA PRO A 51 0.20 -0.34 -26.67
C PRO A 51 0.59 0.53 -27.87
N LYS A 52 1.90 0.72 -28.08
CA LYS A 52 2.45 1.66 -29.08
C LYS A 52 1.92 1.43 -30.50
N GLU A 53 1.62 0.19 -30.86
CA GLU A 53 1.08 -0.22 -32.16
C GLU A 53 -0.29 0.39 -32.45
N ARG A 54 -1.13 0.54 -31.42
CA ARG A 54 -2.49 1.10 -31.54
C ARG A 54 -2.52 2.62 -31.42
N ARG A 55 -1.38 3.26 -31.12
CA ARG A 55 -1.32 4.72 -30.96
C ARG A 55 -1.33 5.40 -32.31
N VAL A 56 -2.13 6.45 -32.43
CA VAL A 56 -2.12 7.33 -33.61
C VAL A 56 -0.80 8.09 -33.65
N LYS A 57 0.10 7.73 -34.57
CA LYS A 57 1.48 8.26 -34.64
C LYS A 57 1.56 9.77 -34.95
N SER A 58 0.53 10.36 -35.54
CA SER A 58 0.54 11.73 -36.05
C SER A 58 -0.20 12.75 -35.18
N ALA A 59 -0.82 12.32 -34.06
CA ALA A 59 -1.62 13.20 -33.21
C ALA A 59 -0.89 13.51 -31.90
N LYS A 60 -0.45 14.76 -31.72
CA LYS A 60 0.24 15.22 -30.49
C LYS A 60 -0.65 15.19 -29.24
N LEU A 61 -1.98 15.23 -29.42
CA LEU A 61 -2.99 15.29 -28.36
C LEU A 61 -3.95 14.07 -28.39
N ALA A 62 -3.48 12.91 -28.86
CA ALA A 62 -4.28 11.69 -28.77
C ALA A 62 -4.23 11.09 -27.36
N PRO A 63 -5.31 10.45 -26.88
CA PRO A 63 -5.30 9.74 -25.60
C PRO A 63 -4.30 8.58 -25.64
N TYR A 64 -3.46 8.49 -24.61
CA TYR A 64 -2.47 7.41 -24.43
C TYR A 64 -2.95 6.29 -23.51
N THR A 65 -4.17 6.43 -22.98
CA THR A 65 -4.67 5.64 -21.87
C THR A 65 -6.13 5.28 -22.09
N GLU A 66 -6.48 4.04 -21.77
CA GLU A 66 -7.85 3.55 -21.73
C GLU A 66 -8.31 3.41 -20.28
N GLU A 67 -9.56 3.78 -20.02
CA GLU A 67 -10.18 3.62 -18.71
C GLU A 67 -10.83 2.24 -18.60
N GLY A 68 -10.68 1.59 -17.45
CA GLY A 68 -11.29 0.30 -17.15
C GLY A 68 -11.60 0.13 -15.67
N TYR A 69 -12.09 -1.05 -15.32
CA TYR A 69 -12.46 -1.41 -13.96
C TYR A 69 -11.72 -2.69 -13.55
N LEU A 70 -11.09 -2.66 -12.38
CA LEU A 70 -10.42 -3.85 -11.83
C LEU A 70 -11.45 -4.90 -11.41
N VAL A 71 -11.41 -6.10 -11.99
CA VAL A 71 -12.37 -7.18 -11.70
C VAL A 71 -11.75 -8.25 -10.80
N GLY A 72 -10.44 -8.46 -10.88
CA GLY A 72 -9.75 -9.46 -10.06
C GLY A 72 -8.29 -9.62 -10.41
N PHE A 73 -7.71 -10.73 -9.94
CA PHE A 73 -6.31 -11.07 -10.13
C PHE A 73 -6.16 -12.55 -10.44
N GLU A 74 -5.31 -12.88 -11.39
CA GLU A 74 -4.96 -14.27 -11.74
C GLU A 74 -3.60 -14.66 -11.12
N GLY A 75 -2.82 -13.69 -10.65
CA GLY A 75 -1.55 -13.89 -9.97
C GLY A 75 -1.02 -12.59 -9.37
N SER A 76 0.20 -12.60 -8.83
CA SER A 76 0.76 -11.45 -8.09
C SER A 76 0.84 -10.14 -8.89
N LYS A 77 1.00 -10.23 -10.22
CA LYS A 77 1.11 -9.07 -11.12
C LYS A 77 0.23 -9.19 -12.37
N ILE A 78 -0.75 -10.10 -12.34
CA ILE A 78 -1.68 -10.35 -13.44
C ILE A 78 -3.05 -9.85 -13.02
N TYR A 79 -3.41 -8.68 -13.53
CA TYR A 79 -4.64 -7.98 -13.19
C TYR A 79 -5.71 -8.26 -14.25
N CYS A 80 -6.88 -8.72 -13.83
CA CYS A 80 -8.04 -8.88 -14.70
C CYS A 80 -8.80 -7.55 -14.73
N ILE A 81 -8.82 -6.91 -15.89
CA ILE A 81 -9.42 -5.58 -16.06
C ILE A 81 -10.54 -5.65 -17.10
N TYR A 82 -11.70 -5.12 -16.74
CA TYR A 82 -12.81 -4.91 -17.67
C TYR A 82 -12.66 -3.57 -18.38
N LEU A 83 -12.65 -3.60 -19.71
CA LEU A 83 -12.59 -2.43 -20.57
C LEU A 83 -13.95 -2.23 -21.24
N PRO A 84 -14.77 -1.25 -20.81
CA PRO A 84 -16.11 -1.04 -21.39
C PRO A 84 -16.05 -0.68 -22.87
N GLY A 85 -14.99 -0.02 -23.33
CA GLY A 85 -14.78 0.32 -24.75
C GLY A 85 -14.36 -0.86 -25.63
N ARG A 86 -14.21 -2.07 -25.09
CA ARG A 86 -13.81 -3.28 -25.82
C ARG A 86 -14.75 -4.49 -25.61
N ALA A 87 -15.89 -4.27 -24.95
CA ALA A 87 -16.89 -5.29 -24.66
C ALA A 87 -17.81 -5.56 -25.86
#